data_AF-A0A819HHT6-F1
#
_entry.id   AF-A0A819HHT6-F1
#
_cell.length_a   1.000
_cell.length_b   1.000
_cell.length_c   1.000
_cell.angle_alpha   90.00
_cell.angle_beta   90.00
_cell.angle_gamma   90.00
#
_symmetry.space_group_name_H-M   'P 1'
#
loop_
_entity.id
_entity.type
_entity.pdbx_description
1 polymer ?
#
loop_
_entity_poly.entity_id
_entity_poly.type
_entity_poly.pdbx_seq_one_letter_code
_entity_poly.pdbx_strand_id
1 'polypeptide(L)'
;MHTNQVYSELVTVNNGPRKWRHRRWVKIIGVAVIILILFANILALVLNFVVLIPRISETSTTAAKSSSPLITTVSIPPSLSTTTPLSIPTTTLLQTTTTIPLVASSTTLPQTTTTTSLVTPTTSLPRTTKTTPLVASSTTLPQTTVTTTAQQSEWSVTGNMTTIRYDHTASVLSNGKVLVTGGENSTIPYNSAELYDPSTGTWTITGSMTNARSVHTASVLLNGKVLVTGGVGNAILNSAELYDSLAGIWTVTGNMTNARVCHTASVLSNGLVLVTGGIDNDILNSAELYDPSTGTWTTTSNMNNARWYHTSSVLSNGKVLVTGGIKGRNIWNSAELYDPSTGTWTTTGNMTSARLWHTASVLSNEKVLVTGGGDYYGGALSIALNSAELY
;
A
#
# COMPACT_ATOMS: atom_id res chain seq x y z
N MET A 1 63.81 34.55 59.88
CA MET A 1 62.91 33.69 60.66
C MET A 1 62.15 32.81 59.67
N HIS A 2 62.34 31.48 59.76
CA HIS A 2 61.43 30.37 59.42
C HIS A 2 60.71 30.39 58.04
N THR A 3 60.72 29.36 57.17
CA THR A 3 61.16 27.95 57.23
C THR A 3 61.00 27.29 55.83
N ASN A 4 61.98 26.46 55.42
CA ASN A 4 61.94 25.14 54.73
C ASN A 4 61.13 24.93 53.42
N GLN A 5 61.79 24.59 52.29
CA GLN A 5 62.12 23.22 51.76
C GLN A 5 60.86 22.46 51.25
N VAL A 6 60.78 21.73 50.11
CA VAL A 6 61.74 21.01 49.25
C VAL A 6 61.04 20.54 47.93
N TYR A 7 61.86 20.42 46.86
CA TYR A 7 61.81 19.70 45.57
C TYR A 7 60.69 18.72 45.16
N SER A 8 60.31 18.75 43.86
CA SER A 8 60.57 17.72 42.80
C SER A 8 59.58 17.93 41.62
N GLU A 9 60.01 18.38 40.45
CA GLU A 9 60.54 17.63 39.29
C GLU A 9 59.46 17.01 38.36
N LEU A 10 59.70 17.20 37.05
CA LEU A 10 59.22 16.45 35.88
C LEU A 10 58.07 16.99 35.00
N VAL A 11 58.53 17.65 33.92
CA VAL A 11 58.35 17.27 32.50
C VAL A 11 57.04 17.62 31.78
N THR A 12 57.26 18.47 30.79
CA THR A 12 56.47 18.90 29.62
C THR A 12 55.97 17.75 28.73
N VAL A 13 54.97 18.07 27.89
CA VAL A 13 54.54 17.43 26.62
C VAL A 13 53.29 16.52 26.68
N ASN A 14 52.11 17.05 26.33
CA ASN A 14 51.45 16.81 25.03
C ASN A 14 50.02 17.40 24.97
N ASN A 15 49.83 18.45 24.17
CA ASN A 15 48.51 18.91 23.72
C ASN A 15 48.20 18.25 22.36
N GLY A 16 47.19 17.37 22.31
CA GLY A 16 46.69 16.69 21.09
C GLY A 16 45.32 16.01 21.29
N PRO A 17 44.48 15.83 20.25
CA PRO A 17 43.05 16.17 20.32
C PRO A 17 42.14 15.01 20.79
N ARG A 18 41.53 15.16 21.97
CA ARG A 18 40.45 14.29 22.49
C ARG A 18 39.07 14.47 21.80
N LYS A 19 38.96 15.29 20.76
CA LYS A 19 37.67 15.61 20.09
C LYS A 19 37.23 14.61 19.01
N TRP A 20 38.12 13.75 18.49
CA TRP A 20 37.78 12.81 17.42
C TRP A 20 37.16 11.49 17.91
N ARG A 21 37.50 11.04 19.13
CA ARG A 21 36.94 9.81 19.70
C ARG A 21 35.47 9.99 20.11
N HIS A 22 35.10 11.14 20.66
CA HIS A 22 33.71 11.37 21.12
C HIS A 22 32.67 11.33 19.99
N ARG A 23 32.99 11.83 18.79
CA ARG A 23 32.05 11.80 17.66
C ARG A 23 31.78 10.40 17.09
N ARG A 24 32.75 9.48 17.17
CA ARG A 24 32.52 8.06 16.80
C ARG A 24 31.71 7.31 17.85
N TRP A 25 31.96 7.55 19.14
CA TRP A 25 31.18 6.92 20.21
C TRP A 25 29.73 7.41 20.26
N VAL A 26 29.49 8.70 20.02
CA VAL A 26 28.11 9.24 19.94
C VAL A 26 27.35 8.66 18.73
N LYS A 27 28.02 8.44 17.59
CA LYS A 27 27.40 7.78 16.41
C LYS A 27 27.07 6.31 16.67
N ILE A 28 27.95 5.57 17.33
CA ILE A 28 27.73 4.15 17.66
C ILE A 28 26.61 4.01 18.71
N ILE A 29 26.58 4.89 19.72
CA ILE A 29 25.52 4.89 20.74
C ILE A 29 24.18 5.31 20.14
N GLY A 30 24.15 6.29 19.24
CA GLY A 30 22.93 6.72 18.55
C GLY A 30 22.31 5.58 17.71
N VAL A 31 23.13 4.89 16.92
CA VAL A 31 22.69 3.73 16.13
C VAL A 31 22.26 2.57 17.04
N ALA A 32 22.99 2.30 18.13
CA ALA A 32 22.63 1.27 19.09
C ALA A 32 21.29 1.57 19.81
N VAL A 33 21.00 2.84 20.14
CA VAL A 33 19.73 3.25 20.74
C VAL A 33 18.57 3.13 19.75
N ILE A 34 18.79 3.45 18.47
CA ILE A 34 17.77 3.29 17.41
C ILE A 34 17.48 1.80 17.18
N ILE A 35 18.51 0.95 17.13
CA ILE A 35 18.37 -0.50 17.07
C ILE A 35 17.63 -1.01 18.32
N LEU A 36 17.98 -0.54 19.52
CA LEU A 36 17.29 -0.94 20.76
C LEU A 36 15.81 -0.54 20.77
N ILE A 37 15.45 0.60 20.18
CA ILE A 37 14.06 1.06 20.03
C ILE A 37 13.31 0.17 19.02
N LEU A 38 13.95 -0.22 17.91
CA LEU A 38 13.38 -1.21 16.98
C LEU A 38 13.16 -2.56 17.67
N PHE A 39 14.12 -3.05 18.46
CA PHE A 39 14.02 -4.28 19.25
C PHE A 39 12.93 -4.24 20.34
N ALA A 40 12.82 -3.13 21.08
CA ALA A 40 11.84 -3.00 22.17
C ALA A 40 10.38 -3.01 21.65
N ASN A 41 10.15 -2.45 20.47
CA ASN A 41 8.83 -2.42 19.84
C ASN A 41 8.42 -3.81 19.30
N ILE A 42 9.37 -4.62 18.85
CA ILE A 42 9.13 -6.01 18.42
C ILE A 42 8.88 -6.93 19.63
N LEU A 43 9.64 -6.78 20.72
CA LEU A 43 9.43 -7.57 21.93
C LEU A 43 8.05 -7.33 22.55
N ALA A 44 7.54 -6.08 22.48
CA ALA A 44 6.18 -5.74 22.90
C ALA A 44 5.10 -6.36 21.99
N LEU A 45 5.37 -6.55 20.70
CA LEU A 45 4.45 -7.23 19.77
C LEU A 45 4.39 -8.75 20.03
N VAL A 46 5.54 -9.37 20.31
CA VAL A 46 5.65 -10.82 20.58
C VAL A 46 5.06 -11.19 21.95
N LEU A 47 5.30 -10.39 23.00
CA LEU A 47 4.73 -10.63 24.33
C LEU A 47 3.20 -10.47 24.36
N ASN A 48 2.63 -9.57 23.57
CA ASN A 48 1.16 -9.43 23.47
C ASN A 48 0.50 -10.62 22.74
N PHE A 49 1.23 -11.35 21.89
CA PHE A 49 0.73 -12.59 21.27
C PHE A 49 0.79 -13.81 22.20
N VAL A 50 1.70 -13.84 23.18
CA VAL A 50 1.87 -14.98 24.10
C VAL A 50 0.81 -14.98 25.23
N VAL A 51 0.17 -13.84 25.53
CA VAL A 51 -0.79 -13.72 26.64
C VAL A 51 -2.26 -14.02 26.23
N LEU A 52 -2.57 -14.18 24.94
CA LEU A 52 -3.94 -14.38 24.44
C LEU A 52 -4.22 -15.74 23.78
N ILE A 53 -3.49 -16.80 24.15
CA ILE A 53 -3.84 -18.17 23.75
C ILE A 53 -4.56 -18.85 24.93
N PRO A 54 -5.90 -19.06 24.88
CA PRO A 54 -6.52 -19.98 25.81
C PRO A 54 -5.98 -21.39 25.53
N ARG A 55 -5.43 -22.02 26.57
CA ARG A 55 -4.91 -23.38 26.57
C ARG A 55 -6.03 -24.36 26.23
N ILE A 56 -6.18 -24.72 24.95
CA ILE A 56 -7.05 -25.81 24.54
C ILE A 56 -6.28 -27.11 24.78
N SER A 57 -6.68 -27.84 25.81
CA SER A 57 -6.26 -29.22 26.04
C SER A 57 -6.72 -30.09 24.89
N GLU A 58 -5.80 -30.85 24.30
CA GLU A 58 -6.06 -31.86 23.29
C GLU A 58 -7.13 -32.85 23.75
N THR A 59 -8.17 -33.04 22.95
CA THR A 59 -8.88 -34.32 22.81
C THR A 59 -9.73 -34.34 21.54
N SER A 60 -9.47 -35.36 20.71
CA SER A 60 -10.35 -35.98 19.72
C SER A 60 -10.65 -35.26 18.39
N THR A 61 -10.29 -35.98 17.33
CA THR A 61 -10.78 -35.93 15.96
C THR A 61 -12.30 -35.73 15.84
N THR A 62 -12.77 -34.72 15.10
CA THR A 62 -14.02 -34.76 14.30
C THR A 62 -14.02 -33.67 13.21
N ALA A 63 -14.73 -33.98 12.12
CA ALA A 63 -14.73 -33.34 10.81
C ALA A 63 -15.02 -31.82 10.76
N ALA A 64 -14.39 -31.15 9.79
CA ALA A 64 -14.75 -29.80 9.37
C ALA A 64 -16.23 -29.75 8.93
N LYS A 65 -17.04 -29.00 9.68
CA LYS A 65 -18.43 -28.74 9.35
C LYS A 65 -18.45 -27.68 8.23
N SER A 66 -18.65 -28.15 7.00
CA SER A 66 -18.93 -27.32 5.82
C SER A 66 -20.13 -26.41 6.10
N SER A 67 -19.92 -25.09 5.98
CA SER A 67 -21.00 -24.11 5.91
C SER A 67 -21.53 -24.06 4.48
N SER A 68 -22.83 -24.32 4.29
CA SER A 68 -23.50 -24.24 3.00
C SER A 68 -23.41 -22.82 2.40
N PRO A 69 -23.24 -22.68 1.07
CA PRO A 69 -23.18 -21.35 0.44
C PRO A 69 -24.55 -20.66 0.48
N LEU A 70 -24.53 -19.34 0.61
CA LEU A 70 -25.72 -18.49 0.56
C LEU A 70 -26.24 -18.43 -0.89
N ILE A 71 -27.36 -19.10 -1.18
CA ILE A 71 -27.99 -19.07 -2.49
C ILE A 71 -28.84 -17.80 -2.60
N THR A 72 -28.44 -16.87 -3.48
CA THR A 72 -29.30 -15.74 -3.87
C THR A 72 -29.95 -16.08 -5.21
N THR A 73 -31.27 -16.28 -5.22
CA THR A 73 -32.04 -16.49 -6.44
C THR A 73 -32.50 -15.15 -7.01
N VAL A 74 -32.10 -14.82 -8.24
CA VAL A 74 -32.66 -13.69 -8.99
C VAL A 74 -33.61 -14.25 -10.05
N SER A 75 -34.91 -13.97 -9.91
CA SER A 75 -35.88 -14.27 -10.97
C SER A 75 -35.89 -13.15 -12.01
N ILE A 76 -35.57 -13.49 -13.25
CA ILE A 76 -35.68 -12.59 -14.40
C ILE A 76 -37.05 -12.90 -15.06
N PRO A 77 -37.98 -11.94 -15.19
CA PRO A 77 -39.21 -12.17 -15.95
C PRO A 77 -38.89 -12.37 -17.44
N PRO A 78 -39.68 -13.19 -18.17
CA PRO A 78 -39.45 -13.40 -19.59
C PRO A 78 -39.56 -12.07 -20.36
N SER A 79 -38.54 -11.73 -21.14
CA SER A 79 -38.60 -10.63 -22.08
C SER A 79 -39.49 -11.00 -23.26
N LEU A 80 -40.48 -10.15 -23.56
CA LEU A 80 -41.21 -10.19 -24.83
C LEU A 80 -40.24 -9.79 -25.95
N SER A 81 -39.70 -10.77 -26.68
CA SER A 81 -38.97 -10.53 -27.91
C SER A 81 -39.95 -10.17 -29.02
N THR A 82 -40.01 -8.91 -29.40
CA THR A 82 -40.58 -8.52 -30.70
C THR A 82 -39.50 -8.72 -31.76
N THR A 83 -39.65 -9.76 -32.57
CA THR A 83 -38.79 -10.04 -33.71
C THR A 83 -39.20 -9.14 -34.89
N THR A 84 -38.47 -8.05 -35.12
CA THR A 84 -38.52 -7.37 -36.42
C THR A 84 -37.63 -8.14 -37.42
N PRO A 85 -38.16 -8.65 -38.54
CA PRO A 85 -37.34 -9.38 -39.51
C PRO A 85 -36.40 -8.44 -40.27
N LEU A 86 -35.11 -8.79 -40.32
CA LEU A 86 -34.12 -8.18 -41.20
C LEU A 86 -34.50 -8.42 -42.66
N SER A 87 -34.66 -7.34 -43.43
CA SER A 87 -34.76 -7.37 -44.89
C SER A 87 -33.45 -6.89 -45.51
N ILE A 88 -32.93 -7.65 -46.47
CA ILE A 88 -31.68 -7.41 -47.21
C ILE A 88 -31.88 -6.23 -48.19
N PRO A 89 -30.98 -5.25 -48.31
CA PRO A 89 -31.17 -4.18 -49.28
C PRO A 89 -30.65 -4.60 -50.67
N THR A 90 -31.51 -4.42 -51.68
CA THR A 90 -31.11 -4.36 -53.10
C THR A 90 -31.17 -2.90 -53.54
N THR A 91 -30.14 -2.46 -54.26
CA THR A 91 -29.91 -1.11 -54.79
C THR A 91 -31.04 -0.58 -55.68
N THR A 92 -31.42 0.70 -55.52
CA THR A 92 -31.74 1.64 -56.63
C THR A 92 -31.87 3.10 -56.14
N LEU A 93 -31.70 4.02 -57.09
CA LEU A 93 -31.35 5.44 -56.98
C LEU A 93 -32.48 6.42 -56.55
N LEU A 94 -31.98 7.58 -56.09
CA LEU A 94 -32.46 8.97 -56.27
C LEU A 94 -33.23 9.70 -55.15
N GLN A 95 -32.68 10.90 -54.93
CA GLN A 95 -33.23 12.16 -54.43
C GLN A 95 -33.21 12.50 -52.93
N THR A 96 -32.85 13.77 -52.76
CA THR A 96 -32.39 14.54 -51.61
C THR A 96 -33.48 14.88 -50.61
N THR A 97 -33.11 14.98 -49.32
CA THR A 97 -33.23 16.21 -48.50
C THR A 97 -32.57 15.99 -47.13
N THR A 98 -31.79 16.98 -46.71
CA THR A 98 -31.09 17.06 -45.43
C THR A 98 -32.04 17.54 -44.33
N THR A 99 -32.20 16.77 -43.24
CA THR A 99 -32.68 17.31 -41.96
C THR A 99 -32.01 16.57 -40.80
N ILE A 100 -31.30 17.34 -39.97
CA ILE A 100 -30.65 16.94 -38.71
C ILE A 100 -31.74 16.90 -37.62
N PRO A 101 -31.78 15.87 -36.74
CA PRO A 101 -32.37 16.05 -35.43
C PRO A 101 -31.31 15.94 -34.32
N LEU A 102 -31.19 17.05 -33.60
CA LEU A 102 -30.70 17.16 -32.24
C LEU A 102 -31.65 16.37 -31.32
N VAL A 103 -31.14 15.42 -30.53
CA VAL A 103 -31.92 14.86 -29.41
C VAL A 103 -31.05 14.88 -28.16
N ALA A 104 -31.53 15.67 -27.20
CA ALA A 104 -31.00 15.84 -25.87
C ALA A 104 -31.24 14.60 -25.00
N SER A 105 -30.25 14.25 -24.19
CA SER A 105 -30.36 13.26 -23.13
C SER A 105 -31.03 13.91 -21.91
N SER A 106 -32.19 13.39 -21.48
CA SER A 106 -32.75 13.68 -20.15
C SER A 106 -32.90 12.39 -19.36
N THR A 107 -32.13 12.29 -18.29
CA THR A 107 -32.21 11.30 -17.22
C THR A 107 -33.44 11.56 -16.35
N THR A 108 -34.31 10.56 -16.13
CA THR A 108 -35.40 10.63 -15.14
C THR A 108 -35.19 9.61 -14.03
N LEU A 109 -35.09 10.09 -12.78
CA LEU A 109 -35.17 9.32 -11.53
C LEU A 109 -36.56 8.66 -11.38
N PRO A 110 -36.68 7.50 -10.71
CA PRO A 110 -37.98 6.92 -10.38
C PRO A 110 -38.59 7.56 -9.14
N GLN A 111 -39.83 8.06 -9.27
CA GLN A 111 -40.73 8.39 -8.15
C GLN A 111 -41.57 7.16 -7.75
N THR A 112 -41.76 7.00 -6.45
CA THR A 112 -42.67 6.03 -5.82
C THR A 112 -44.09 6.58 -5.74
N THR A 113 -45.07 5.85 -6.24
CA THR A 113 -46.50 6.12 -6.02
C THR A 113 -47.14 4.99 -5.22
N THR A 114 -47.63 5.32 -4.03
CA THR A 114 -48.48 4.48 -3.19
C THR A 114 -49.94 4.72 -3.59
N THR A 115 -50.68 3.67 -3.95
CA THR A 115 -52.13 3.74 -4.11
C THR A 115 -52.81 2.95 -2.99
N THR A 116 -53.65 3.65 -2.23
CA THR A 116 -54.53 3.09 -1.20
C THR A 116 -55.94 3.07 -1.79
N SER A 117 -56.62 1.92 -1.77
CA SER A 117 -58.04 1.84 -2.11
C SER A 117 -58.81 1.17 -0.99
N LEU A 118 -59.77 1.89 -0.44
CA LEU A 118 -60.70 1.45 0.60
C LEU A 118 -62.12 1.81 0.14
N VAL A 119 -62.96 0.82 -0.20
CA VAL A 119 -64.42 0.96 -0.18
C VAL A 119 -65.07 -0.39 0.19
N THR A 120 -66.10 -0.25 1.03
CA THR A 120 -66.92 -1.15 1.85
C THR A 120 -67.95 -2.03 1.10
N PRO A 121 -68.59 -3.01 1.78
CA PRO A 121 -69.38 -4.07 1.14
C PRO A 121 -70.85 -3.69 0.93
N THR A 122 -71.47 -4.19 -0.14
CA THR A 122 -72.94 -4.26 -0.27
C THR A 122 -73.39 -5.60 -0.84
N THR A 123 -74.48 -6.09 -0.27
CA THR A 123 -75.14 -7.38 -0.49
C THR A 123 -76.10 -7.34 -1.68
N SER A 124 -76.03 -8.34 -2.58
CA SER A 124 -77.17 -8.75 -3.42
C SER A 124 -77.07 -10.24 -3.83
N LEU A 125 -78.23 -10.90 -3.84
CA LEU A 125 -78.48 -12.34 -4.14
C LEU A 125 -78.77 -12.54 -5.66
N PRO A 126 -78.86 -13.79 -6.17
CA PRO A 126 -77.96 -14.31 -7.21
C PRO A 126 -78.48 -14.17 -8.64
N ARG A 127 -77.55 -14.01 -9.59
CA ARG A 127 -77.79 -14.29 -11.01
C ARG A 127 -77.05 -15.58 -11.37
N THR A 128 -77.80 -16.61 -11.73
CA THR A 128 -77.27 -17.91 -12.16
C THR A 128 -76.79 -17.81 -13.62
N THR A 129 -75.47 -17.92 -13.83
CA THR A 129 -74.92 -18.28 -15.13
C THR A 129 -73.97 -19.46 -14.94
N LYS A 130 -74.36 -20.57 -15.56
CA LYS A 130 -73.65 -21.84 -15.61
C LYS A 130 -72.38 -21.67 -16.43
N THR A 131 -71.24 -21.47 -15.77
CA THR A 131 -69.92 -21.53 -16.41
C THR A 131 -69.21 -22.80 -15.97
N THR A 132 -69.15 -23.76 -16.89
CA THR A 132 -68.25 -24.91 -16.87
C THR A 132 -66.80 -24.42 -16.71
N PRO A 133 -66.01 -24.97 -15.77
CA PRO A 133 -64.63 -24.55 -15.60
C PRO A 133 -63.79 -25.01 -16.79
N LEU A 134 -63.30 -24.05 -17.58
CA LEU A 134 -62.23 -24.25 -18.53
C LEU A 134 -60.92 -24.31 -17.72
N VAL A 135 -60.39 -25.50 -17.53
CA VAL A 135 -59.05 -25.68 -16.94
C VAL A 135 -58.04 -25.11 -17.93
N ALA A 136 -57.57 -23.90 -17.68
CA ALA A 136 -56.45 -23.33 -18.41
C ALA A 136 -55.18 -24.09 -17.97
N SER A 137 -54.68 -24.97 -18.85
CA SER A 137 -53.36 -25.57 -18.69
C SER A 137 -52.30 -24.49 -18.92
N SER A 138 -51.76 -23.91 -17.85
CA SER A 138 -50.59 -23.03 -17.94
C SER A 138 -49.36 -23.88 -18.20
N THR A 139 -48.92 -23.95 -19.46
CA THR A 139 -47.61 -24.48 -19.82
C THR A 139 -46.53 -23.54 -19.26
N THR A 140 -45.90 -23.93 -18.16
CA THR A 140 -44.73 -23.25 -17.61
C THR A 140 -43.54 -23.50 -18.54
N LEU A 141 -43.02 -22.46 -19.18
CA LEU A 141 -41.74 -22.52 -19.89
C LEU A 141 -40.63 -22.93 -18.89
N PRO A 142 -39.70 -23.84 -19.25
CA PRO A 142 -38.60 -24.19 -18.38
C PRO A 142 -37.71 -22.96 -18.16
N GLN A 143 -37.77 -22.40 -16.96
CA GLN A 143 -36.88 -21.34 -16.52
C GLN A 143 -35.48 -21.96 -16.34
N THR A 144 -34.54 -21.59 -17.21
CA THR A 144 -33.14 -22.00 -17.06
C THR A 144 -32.52 -21.19 -15.94
N THR A 145 -32.43 -21.76 -14.75
CA THR A 145 -31.70 -21.15 -13.63
C THR A 145 -30.20 -21.25 -13.91
N VAL A 146 -29.59 -20.15 -14.32
CA VAL A 146 -28.12 -20.05 -14.35
C VAL A 146 -27.66 -19.73 -12.93
N THR A 147 -27.24 -20.77 -12.21
CA THR A 147 -26.61 -20.61 -10.90
C THR A 147 -25.17 -20.18 -11.12
N THR A 148 -24.89 -18.88 -11.09
CA THR A 148 -23.51 -18.40 -10.92
C THR A 148 -23.15 -18.53 -9.45
N THR A 149 -22.45 -19.61 -9.10
CA THR A 149 -21.81 -19.73 -7.79
C THR A 149 -20.72 -18.66 -7.72
N ALA A 150 -20.89 -17.66 -6.85
CA ALA A 150 -19.82 -16.74 -6.54
C ALA A 150 -18.68 -17.56 -5.91
N GLN A 151 -17.53 -17.63 -6.60
CA GLN A 151 -16.35 -18.29 -6.06
C GLN A 151 -15.87 -17.48 -4.86
N GLN A 152 -16.07 -18.00 -3.65
CA GLN A 152 -15.53 -17.40 -2.45
C GLN A 152 -14.00 -17.45 -2.55
N SER A 153 -13.35 -16.29 -2.47
CA SER A 153 -11.89 -16.22 -2.45
C SER A 153 -11.40 -16.80 -1.11
N GLU A 154 -10.70 -17.93 -1.18
CA GLU A 154 -10.11 -18.59 -0.02
C GLU A 154 -8.60 -18.38 0.02
N TRP A 155 -8.03 -18.33 1.22
CA TRP A 155 -6.58 -18.36 1.40
C TRP A 155 -6.05 -19.75 1.07
N SER A 156 -5.06 -19.82 0.18
CA SER A 156 -4.37 -21.07 -0.16
C SER A 156 -2.88 -20.96 0.12
N VAL A 157 -2.31 -22.01 0.71
CA VAL A 157 -0.86 -22.13 0.90
C VAL A 157 -0.17 -22.33 -0.46
N THR A 158 0.99 -21.69 -0.65
CA THR A 158 1.87 -21.88 -1.81
C THR A 158 3.26 -22.32 -1.35
N GLY A 159 4.24 -22.42 -2.25
CA GLY A 159 5.61 -22.77 -1.88
C GLY A 159 6.21 -21.83 -0.84
N ASN A 160 7.14 -22.35 -0.03
CA ASN A 160 7.86 -21.58 0.98
C ASN A 160 9.07 -20.89 0.36
N MET A 161 9.37 -19.68 0.85
CA MET A 161 10.67 -19.04 0.60
C MET A 161 11.81 -19.89 1.18
N THR A 162 12.98 -19.82 0.55
CA THR A 162 14.19 -20.52 1.02
C THR A 162 14.80 -19.83 2.23
N THR A 163 14.74 -18.49 2.26
CA THR A 163 15.29 -17.67 3.34
C THR A 163 14.16 -17.05 4.16
N ILE A 164 14.13 -17.32 5.47
CA ILE A 164 13.25 -16.61 6.40
C ILE A 164 13.69 -15.14 6.48
N ARG A 165 12.73 -14.21 6.37
CA ARG A 165 13.02 -12.77 6.44
C ARG A 165 11.79 -11.97 6.82
N TYR A 166 12.00 -10.87 7.53
CA TYR A 166 11.05 -9.75 7.65
C TYR A 166 11.74 -8.44 7.21
N ASP A 167 11.00 -7.34 7.11
CA ASP A 167 11.50 -6.03 6.61
C ASP A 167 12.14 -6.09 5.21
N HIS A 168 11.73 -7.07 4.42
CA HIS A 168 12.03 -7.21 3.01
C HIS A 168 11.05 -6.37 2.17
N THR A 169 11.35 -6.21 0.89
CA THR A 169 10.39 -5.67 -0.08
C THR A 169 9.97 -6.76 -1.05
N ALA A 170 8.73 -6.68 -1.55
CA ALA A 170 8.16 -7.55 -2.57
C ALA A 170 7.68 -6.70 -3.75
N SER A 171 8.18 -6.96 -4.95
CA SER A 171 7.88 -6.20 -6.17
C SER A 171 7.36 -7.11 -7.26
N VAL A 172 6.17 -6.81 -7.79
CA VAL A 172 5.64 -7.51 -8.97
C VAL A 172 6.39 -7.03 -10.21
N LEU A 173 6.99 -7.97 -10.93
CA LEU A 173 7.78 -7.71 -12.13
C LEU A 173 6.89 -7.74 -13.38
N SER A 174 7.38 -7.17 -14.48
CA SER A 174 6.67 -7.14 -15.76
C SER A 174 6.37 -8.53 -16.34
N ASN A 175 7.14 -9.54 -15.95
CA ASN A 175 6.91 -10.95 -16.33
C ASN A 175 5.92 -11.68 -15.42
N GLY A 176 5.27 -10.98 -14.48
CA GLY A 176 4.29 -11.55 -13.54
C GLY A 176 4.88 -12.25 -12.32
N LYS A 177 6.21 -12.41 -12.23
CA LYS A 177 6.87 -12.95 -11.03
C LYS A 177 6.96 -11.89 -9.94
N VAL A 178 7.17 -12.30 -8.70
CA VAL A 178 7.39 -11.40 -7.57
C VAL A 178 8.84 -11.50 -7.12
N LEU A 179 9.57 -10.39 -7.17
CA LEU A 179 10.89 -10.27 -6.57
C LEU A 179 10.76 -9.96 -5.09
N VAL A 180 11.34 -10.81 -4.25
CA VAL A 180 11.54 -10.53 -2.83
C VAL A 180 13.02 -10.31 -2.56
N THR A 181 13.38 -9.19 -1.94
CA THR A 181 14.79 -8.82 -1.75
C THR A 181 15.07 -8.26 -0.36
N GLY A 182 16.27 -8.53 0.15
CA GLY A 182 16.78 -8.03 1.42
C GLY A 182 15.98 -8.50 2.64
N GLY A 183 15.75 -7.62 3.60
CA GLY A 183 15.17 -8.00 4.90
C GLY A 183 16.20 -8.64 5.81
N GLU A 184 15.76 -9.23 6.93
CA GLU A 184 16.66 -9.76 7.96
C GLU A 184 16.07 -10.91 8.77
N ASN A 185 16.91 -11.63 9.50
CA ASN A 185 16.53 -12.64 10.50
C ASN A 185 16.94 -12.25 11.93
N SER A 186 16.33 -11.21 12.48
CA SER A 186 16.56 -10.69 13.84
C SER A 186 17.93 -10.09 14.11
N THR A 187 19.01 -10.53 13.45
CA THR A 187 20.37 -10.05 13.72
C THR A 187 21.18 -9.74 12.47
N ILE A 188 20.83 -10.30 11.31
CA ILE A 188 21.63 -10.16 10.09
C ILE A 188 20.73 -9.72 8.93
N PRO A 189 20.96 -8.51 8.38
CA PRO A 189 20.40 -8.12 7.10
C PRO A 189 20.90 -9.02 5.97
N TYR A 190 20.02 -9.34 5.02
CA TYR A 190 20.34 -10.12 3.85
C TYR A 190 20.61 -9.25 2.63
N ASN A 191 21.49 -9.72 1.76
CA ASN A 191 21.64 -9.22 0.40
C ASN A 191 21.01 -10.16 -0.64
N SER A 192 20.48 -11.32 -0.22
CA SER A 192 19.87 -12.30 -1.11
C SER A 192 18.51 -11.84 -1.60
N ALA A 193 18.14 -12.32 -2.79
CA ALA A 193 16.83 -12.14 -3.37
C ALA A 193 16.28 -13.46 -3.92
N GLU A 194 14.96 -13.56 -3.97
CA GLU A 194 14.22 -14.73 -4.42
C GLU A 194 13.07 -14.29 -5.33
N LEU A 195 12.77 -15.09 -6.35
CA LEU A 195 11.64 -14.90 -7.25
C LEU A 195 10.55 -15.91 -6.90
N TYR A 196 9.34 -15.42 -6.70
CA TYR A 196 8.13 -16.25 -6.68
C TYR A 196 7.51 -16.28 -8.07
N ASP A 197 7.18 -17.49 -8.54
CA ASP A 197 6.43 -17.71 -9.78
C ASP A 197 4.99 -18.13 -9.44
N PRO A 198 4.00 -17.22 -9.61
CA PRO A 198 2.60 -17.54 -9.31
C PRO A 198 2.01 -18.67 -10.17
N SER A 199 2.59 -18.97 -11.33
CA SER A 199 2.07 -20.01 -12.23
C SER A 199 2.38 -21.42 -11.73
N THR A 200 3.47 -21.58 -11.00
CA THR A 200 3.93 -22.87 -10.44
C THR A 200 3.86 -22.90 -8.92
N GLY A 201 3.71 -21.75 -8.26
CA GLY A 201 3.77 -21.63 -6.81
C GLY A 201 5.17 -21.87 -6.23
N THR A 202 6.22 -21.76 -7.04
CA THR A 202 7.60 -22.07 -6.63
C THR A 202 8.44 -20.83 -6.39
N TRP A 203 9.43 -20.96 -5.50
CA TRP A 203 10.45 -19.96 -5.25
C TRP A 203 11.77 -20.34 -5.90
N THR A 204 12.53 -19.35 -6.39
CA THR A 204 13.86 -19.56 -6.96
C THR A 204 14.80 -18.45 -6.52
N ILE A 205 15.97 -18.80 -6.00
CA ILE A 205 17.02 -17.84 -5.68
C ILE A 205 17.50 -17.17 -6.96
N THR A 206 17.68 -15.85 -6.93
CA THR A 206 18.24 -15.07 -8.05
C THR A 206 19.56 -14.41 -7.63
N GLY A 207 20.10 -13.49 -8.43
CA GLY A 207 21.29 -12.72 -8.05
C GLY A 207 21.10 -12.01 -6.71
N SER A 208 22.22 -11.65 -6.09
CA SER A 208 22.26 -10.96 -4.80
C SER A 208 22.77 -9.53 -4.94
N MET A 209 22.27 -8.64 -4.09
CA MET A 209 22.79 -7.29 -3.93
C MET A 209 24.24 -7.31 -3.42
N THR A 210 24.97 -6.23 -3.67
CA THR A 210 26.30 -6.00 -3.10
C THR A 210 26.22 -5.74 -1.61
N ASN A 211 25.25 -4.91 -1.19
CA ASN A 211 25.03 -4.57 0.21
C ASN A 211 23.77 -5.24 0.74
N ALA A 212 23.90 -5.89 1.89
CA ALA A 212 22.75 -6.38 2.63
C ALA A 212 21.93 -5.20 3.18
N ARG A 213 20.60 -5.34 3.18
CA ARG A 213 19.68 -4.28 3.60
C ARG A 213 18.32 -4.79 4.06
N SER A 214 17.84 -4.31 5.20
CA SER A 214 16.44 -4.38 5.64
C SER A 214 15.82 -2.98 5.65
N VAL A 215 14.48 -2.88 5.66
CA VAL A 215 13.74 -1.59 5.74
C VAL A 215 14.12 -0.60 4.62
N HIS A 216 14.53 -1.14 3.47
CA HIS A 216 14.81 -0.40 2.24
C HIS A 216 13.52 -0.23 1.43
N THR A 217 13.56 0.60 0.40
CA THR A 217 12.47 0.68 -0.59
C THR A 217 12.87 -0.02 -1.89
N ALA A 218 11.89 -0.62 -2.58
CA ALA A 218 12.04 -1.17 -3.92
C ALA A 218 11.00 -0.51 -4.84
N SER A 219 11.45 0.00 -5.98
CA SER A 219 10.63 0.73 -6.95
C SER A 219 10.76 0.06 -8.32
N VAL A 220 9.66 -0.48 -8.85
CA VAL A 220 9.61 -1.00 -10.22
C VAL A 220 9.59 0.19 -11.17
N LEU A 221 10.66 0.31 -11.97
CA LEU A 221 10.85 1.43 -12.88
C LEU A 221 10.13 1.21 -14.21
N LEU A 222 9.91 2.29 -14.95
CA LEU A 222 9.26 2.23 -16.27
C LEU A 222 10.04 1.39 -17.29
N ASN A 223 11.35 1.22 -17.10
CA ASN A 223 12.19 0.37 -17.93
C ASN A 223 12.17 -1.13 -17.51
N GLY A 224 11.34 -1.49 -16.52
CA GLY A 224 11.19 -2.86 -16.03
C GLY A 224 12.23 -3.32 -15.02
N LYS A 225 13.26 -2.50 -14.71
CA LYS A 225 14.20 -2.79 -13.62
C LYS A 225 13.60 -2.44 -12.27
N VAL A 226 14.14 -3.02 -11.20
CA VAL A 226 13.77 -2.65 -9.83
C VAL A 226 14.89 -1.86 -9.20
N LEU A 227 14.62 -0.61 -8.83
CA LEU A 227 15.53 0.21 -8.03
C LEU A 227 15.35 -0.10 -6.55
N VAL A 228 16.42 -0.51 -5.89
CA VAL A 228 16.44 -0.73 -4.45
C VAL A 228 17.32 0.32 -3.78
N THR A 229 16.78 1.02 -2.77
CA THR A 229 17.43 2.21 -2.18
C THR A 229 17.41 2.21 -0.66
N GLY A 230 18.53 2.62 -0.07
CA GLY A 230 18.67 2.82 1.36
C GLY A 230 18.47 1.56 2.19
N GLY A 231 17.82 1.70 3.34
CA GLY A 231 17.67 0.65 4.35
C GLY A 231 18.87 0.56 5.28
N VAL A 232 18.92 -0.50 6.09
CA VAL A 232 19.98 -0.75 7.08
C VAL A 232 20.70 -2.06 6.78
N GLY A 233 22.02 -1.96 6.65
CA GLY A 233 22.95 -3.09 6.62
C GLY A 233 23.85 -3.02 7.85
N ASN A 234 25.17 -2.99 7.64
CA ASN A 234 26.13 -2.66 8.71
C ASN A 234 26.01 -1.20 9.22
N ALA A 235 25.34 -0.35 8.45
CA ALA A 235 24.96 1.03 8.75
C ALA A 235 23.71 1.37 7.95
N ILE A 236 23.10 2.53 8.24
CA ILE A 236 22.08 3.11 7.34
C ILE A 236 22.77 3.40 6.01
N LEU A 237 22.16 2.96 4.92
CA LEU A 237 22.73 3.02 3.59
C LEU A 237 22.21 4.25 2.83
N ASN A 238 23.10 4.88 2.07
CA ASN A 238 22.74 5.80 0.99
C ASN A 238 22.87 5.15 -0.40
N SER A 239 23.31 3.89 -0.44
CA SER A 239 23.54 3.18 -1.69
C SER A 239 22.24 2.69 -2.32
N ALA A 240 22.28 2.59 -3.64
CA ALA A 240 21.20 2.04 -4.44
C ALA A 240 21.73 1.04 -5.47
N GLU A 241 20.88 0.08 -5.82
CA GLU A 241 21.21 -0.99 -6.77
C GLU A 241 19.98 -1.26 -7.66
N LEU A 242 20.23 -1.63 -8.91
CA LEU A 242 19.21 -1.99 -9.89
C LEU A 242 19.20 -3.50 -10.09
N TYR A 243 18.02 -4.11 -10.01
CA TYR A 243 17.80 -5.48 -10.43
C TYR A 243 17.25 -5.55 -11.84
N ASP A 244 17.92 -6.30 -12.71
CA ASP A 244 17.47 -6.64 -14.05
C ASP A 244 16.84 -8.05 -14.03
N SER A 245 15.52 -8.13 -14.15
CA SER A 245 14.78 -9.39 -14.06
C SER A 245 14.97 -10.32 -15.27
N LEU A 246 15.42 -9.79 -16.41
CA LEU A 246 15.70 -10.61 -17.60
C LEU A 246 17.02 -11.36 -17.43
N ALA A 247 18.01 -10.71 -16.81
CA ALA A 247 19.33 -11.30 -16.59
C ALA A 247 19.47 -11.95 -15.20
N GLY A 248 18.62 -11.59 -14.23
CA GLY A 248 18.79 -11.97 -12.82
C GLY A 248 20.02 -11.31 -12.17
N ILE A 249 20.43 -10.14 -12.66
CA ILE A 249 21.68 -9.46 -12.25
C ILE A 249 21.37 -8.18 -11.48
N TRP A 250 22.18 -7.92 -10.45
CA TRP A 250 22.22 -6.65 -9.73
C TRP A 250 23.35 -5.75 -10.25
N THR A 251 23.07 -4.46 -10.37
CA THR A 251 24.07 -3.45 -10.76
C THR A 251 24.03 -2.29 -9.78
N VAL A 252 25.18 -1.92 -9.23
CA VAL A 252 25.31 -0.72 -8.39
C VAL A 252 25.07 0.53 -9.24
N THR A 253 24.31 1.48 -8.71
CA THR A 253 24.06 2.79 -9.35
C THR A 253 24.56 3.91 -8.44
N GLY A 254 24.38 5.18 -8.82
CA GLY A 254 24.69 6.33 -7.96
C GLY A 254 24.05 6.24 -6.57
N ASN A 255 24.61 7.00 -5.63
CA ASN A 255 24.20 7.02 -4.23
C ASN A 255 23.43 8.30 -3.90
N MET A 256 22.49 8.20 -2.96
CA MET A 256 21.88 9.37 -2.33
C MET A 256 22.92 10.19 -1.55
N THR A 257 22.64 11.46 -1.36
CA THR A 257 23.45 12.37 -0.52
C THR A 257 23.31 11.99 0.95
N ASN A 258 22.09 11.73 1.41
CA ASN A 258 21.82 11.25 2.75
C ASN A 258 21.51 9.75 2.74
N ALA A 259 22.03 9.02 3.72
CA ALA A 259 21.58 7.67 3.98
C ALA A 259 20.15 7.69 4.51
N ARG A 260 19.33 6.69 4.21
CA ARG A 260 17.91 6.70 4.60
C ARG A 260 17.39 5.32 4.94
N VAL A 261 16.66 5.21 6.04
CA VAL A 261 15.78 4.10 6.39
C VAL A 261 14.39 4.63 6.73
N CYS A 262 13.34 3.82 6.55
CA CYS A 262 11.93 4.25 6.73
C CYS A 262 11.52 5.47 5.89
N HIS A 263 12.21 5.71 4.78
CA HIS A 263 11.84 6.69 3.76
C HIS A 263 10.79 6.11 2.82
N THR A 264 10.16 6.99 2.04
CA THR A 264 9.28 6.57 0.94
C THR A 264 9.96 6.81 -0.40
N ALA A 265 9.66 5.97 -1.39
CA ALA A 265 10.11 6.13 -2.78
C ALA A 265 8.89 6.09 -3.71
N SER A 266 8.75 7.10 -4.57
CA SER A 266 7.63 7.27 -5.51
C SER A 266 8.15 7.35 -6.93
N VAL A 267 7.74 6.42 -7.79
CA VAL A 267 8.03 6.48 -9.24
C VAL A 267 7.09 7.51 -9.87
N LEU A 268 7.67 8.52 -10.50
CA LEU A 268 6.95 9.64 -11.10
C LEU A 268 6.61 9.34 -12.56
N SER A 269 5.63 10.06 -13.12
CA SER A 269 5.21 9.92 -14.52
C SER A 269 6.29 10.25 -15.54
N ASN A 270 7.27 11.08 -15.15
CA ASN A 270 8.45 11.39 -15.96
C ASN A 270 9.57 10.33 -15.86
N GLY A 271 9.35 9.24 -15.12
CA GLY A 271 10.30 8.14 -14.95
C GLY A 271 11.34 8.33 -13.85
N LEU A 272 11.41 9.51 -13.22
CA LEU A 272 12.27 9.73 -12.05
C LEU A 272 11.68 9.04 -10.81
N VAL A 273 12.53 8.77 -9.81
CA VAL A 273 12.08 8.27 -8.50
C VAL A 273 12.33 9.33 -7.43
N LEU A 274 11.26 9.81 -6.81
CA LEU A 274 11.33 10.72 -5.68
C LEU A 274 11.48 9.93 -4.38
N VAL A 275 12.58 10.16 -3.67
CA VAL A 275 12.82 9.64 -2.32
C VAL A 275 12.67 10.76 -1.29
N THR A 276 11.89 10.54 -0.24
CA THR A 276 11.58 11.58 0.76
C THR A 276 11.67 11.09 2.20
N GLY A 277 12.16 11.99 3.07
CA GLY A 277 12.18 11.78 4.51
C GLY A 277 13.05 10.60 4.95
N GLY A 278 12.59 9.90 5.99
CA GLY A 278 13.31 8.79 6.61
C GLY A 278 14.31 9.24 7.68
N ILE A 279 15.14 8.30 8.09
CA ILE A 279 16.17 8.48 9.13
C ILE A 279 17.57 8.30 8.56
N ASP A 280 18.45 9.24 8.91
CA ASP A 280 19.92 9.09 8.89
C ASP A 280 20.47 9.25 10.33
N ASN A 281 21.29 10.27 10.57
CA ASN A 281 21.70 10.72 11.89
C ASN A 281 20.61 11.55 12.59
N ASP A 282 19.66 12.11 11.83
CA ASP A 282 18.43 12.76 12.29
C ASP A 282 17.28 12.34 11.36
N ILE A 283 16.04 12.65 11.76
CA ILE A 283 14.85 12.53 10.92
C ILE A 283 14.90 13.62 9.86
N LEU A 284 14.79 13.21 8.60
CA LEU A 284 15.02 14.04 7.44
C LEU A 284 13.73 14.68 6.93
N ASN A 285 13.83 15.91 6.44
CA ASN A 285 12.84 16.55 5.57
C ASN A 285 13.33 16.67 4.13
N SER A 286 14.58 16.26 3.86
CA SER A 286 15.16 16.34 2.53
C SER A 286 14.54 15.33 1.58
N ALA A 287 14.55 15.68 0.30
CA ALA A 287 14.09 14.84 -0.79
C ALA A 287 15.13 14.83 -1.92
N GLU A 288 15.20 13.71 -2.62
CA GLU A 288 16.15 13.49 -3.71
C GLU A 288 15.43 12.77 -4.86
N LEU A 289 15.82 13.09 -6.09
CA LEU A 289 15.34 12.46 -7.31
C LEU A 289 16.44 11.55 -7.86
N TYR A 290 16.08 10.30 -8.14
CA TYR A 290 16.90 9.41 -8.93
C TYR A 290 16.47 9.45 -10.40
N ASP A 291 17.45 9.57 -11.29
CA ASP A 291 17.26 9.44 -12.74
C ASP A 291 17.78 8.07 -13.22
N PRO A 292 16.89 7.13 -13.58
CA PRO A 292 17.30 5.82 -14.10
C PRO A 292 18.07 5.84 -15.41
N SER A 293 17.96 6.91 -16.20
CA SER A 293 18.65 7.00 -17.50
C SER A 293 20.15 7.29 -17.34
N THR A 294 20.50 8.04 -16.30
CA THR A 294 21.88 8.43 -15.99
C THR A 294 22.45 7.70 -14.77
N GLY A 295 21.59 7.09 -13.96
CA GLY A 295 21.97 6.48 -12.69
C GLY A 295 22.37 7.49 -11.62
N THR A 296 21.98 8.75 -11.77
CA THR A 296 22.39 9.85 -10.88
C THR A 296 21.29 10.26 -9.91
N TRP A 297 21.70 10.88 -8.80
CA TRP A 297 20.82 11.47 -7.80
C TRP A 297 20.96 12.99 -7.79
N THR A 298 19.85 13.69 -7.69
CA THR A 298 19.80 15.16 -7.58
C THR A 298 18.94 15.55 -6.38
N THR A 299 19.41 16.48 -5.56
CA THR A 299 18.61 17.04 -4.47
C THR A 299 17.49 17.93 -5.01
N THR A 300 16.32 17.88 -4.37
CA THR A 300 15.20 18.79 -4.67
C THR A 300 14.84 19.59 -3.41
N SER A 301 13.89 20.52 -3.51
CA SER A 301 13.39 21.24 -2.33
C SER A 301 13.00 20.31 -1.19
N ASN A 302 13.23 20.76 0.04
CA ASN A 302 12.89 20.00 1.25
C ASN A 302 11.40 20.14 1.58
N MET A 303 10.83 19.12 2.22
CA MET A 303 9.54 19.21 2.90
C MET A 303 9.62 20.21 4.07
N ASN A 304 8.49 20.79 4.46
CA ASN A 304 8.42 21.70 5.61
C ASN A 304 8.69 20.94 6.92
N ASN A 305 8.13 19.74 7.06
CA ASN A 305 8.37 18.90 8.22
C ASN A 305 9.29 17.74 7.89
N ALA A 306 10.16 17.41 8.83
CA ALA A 306 10.94 16.18 8.80
C ALA A 306 10.09 15.01 9.28
N ARG A 307 10.14 13.88 8.58
CA ARG A 307 9.18 12.79 8.71
C ARG A 307 9.86 11.44 8.45
N TRP A 308 9.52 10.46 9.28
CA TRP A 308 9.62 9.02 8.99
C TRP A 308 8.30 8.36 9.37
N TYR A 309 8.04 7.16 8.85
CA TYR A 309 6.75 6.49 8.94
C TYR A 309 5.57 7.31 8.39
N HIS A 310 5.85 8.26 7.50
CA HIS A 310 4.86 8.90 6.65
C HIS A 310 4.53 8.00 5.46
N THR A 311 3.43 8.30 4.77
CA THR A 311 3.10 7.68 3.49
C THR A 311 3.30 8.66 2.35
N SER A 312 3.56 8.14 1.15
CA SER A 312 3.59 8.90 -0.09
C SER A 312 2.63 8.29 -1.11
N SER A 313 1.84 9.13 -1.78
CA SER A 313 0.89 8.71 -2.80
C SER A 313 1.09 9.53 -4.07
N VAL A 314 1.40 8.86 -5.18
CA VAL A 314 1.45 9.50 -6.50
C VAL A 314 0.02 9.68 -7.00
N LEU A 315 -0.35 10.92 -7.32
CA LEU A 315 -1.68 11.30 -7.77
C LEU A 315 -1.79 11.24 -9.30
N SER A 316 -3.02 11.18 -9.81
CA SER A 316 -3.34 11.18 -11.25
C SER A 316 -2.73 12.38 -12.00
N ASN A 317 -2.67 13.53 -11.34
CA ASN A 317 -2.06 14.76 -11.86
C ASN A 317 -0.51 14.77 -11.81
N GLY A 318 0.12 13.65 -11.40
CA GLY A 318 1.57 13.49 -11.32
C GLY A 318 2.22 14.05 -10.04
N LYS A 319 1.48 14.73 -9.16
CA LYS A 319 2.00 15.22 -7.88
C LYS A 319 2.13 14.09 -6.87
N VAL A 320 2.97 14.28 -5.86
CA VAL A 320 3.13 13.32 -4.77
C VAL A 320 2.59 13.91 -3.48
N LEU A 321 1.57 13.30 -2.91
CA LEU A 321 1.04 13.63 -1.59
C LEU A 321 1.84 12.89 -0.52
N VAL A 322 2.45 13.62 0.41
CA VAL A 322 3.07 13.07 1.62
C VAL A 322 2.21 13.41 2.82
N THR A 323 1.87 12.41 3.64
CA THR A 323 0.99 12.60 4.81
C THR A 323 1.57 12.01 6.09
N GLY A 324 1.39 12.75 7.19
CA GLY A 324 1.70 12.27 8.53
C GLY A 324 3.19 12.04 8.81
N GLY A 325 3.48 10.99 9.57
CA GLY A 325 4.80 10.67 10.10
C GLY A 325 5.12 11.41 11.40
N ILE A 326 6.34 11.27 11.89
CA ILE A 326 6.75 11.80 13.20
C ILE A 326 8.14 12.44 13.16
N LYS A 327 8.41 13.42 14.03
CA LYS A 327 9.75 13.86 14.42
C LYS A 327 9.85 14.05 15.93
N GLY A 328 10.71 13.27 16.58
CA GLY A 328 10.83 13.29 18.05
C GLY A 328 9.50 12.91 18.69
N ARG A 329 8.88 13.86 19.41
CA ARG A 329 7.54 13.68 20.02
C ARG A 329 6.39 14.29 19.18
N ASN A 330 6.70 14.91 18.05
CA ASN A 330 5.72 15.59 17.22
C ASN A 330 5.24 14.65 16.11
N ILE A 331 3.99 14.22 16.18
CA ILE A 331 3.34 13.45 15.12
C ILE A 331 2.60 14.44 14.25
N TRP A 332 2.72 14.26 12.95
CA TRP A 332 2.11 15.16 12.00
C TRP A 332 0.70 14.67 11.65
N ASN A 333 -0.25 15.60 11.66
CA ASN A 333 -1.48 15.49 10.87
C ASN A 333 -1.35 16.26 9.54
N SER A 334 -0.22 16.94 9.32
CA SER A 334 0.00 17.75 8.14
C SER A 334 0.27 16.91 6.90
N ALA A 335 -0.14 17.45 5.76
CA ALA A 335 0.11 16.90 4.44
C ALA A 335 0.78 17.93 3.53
N GLU A 336 1.62 17.45 2.61
CA GLU A 336 2.36 18.28 1.66
C GLU A 336 2.31 17.64 0.27
N LEU A 337 2.18 18.47 -0.76
CA LEU A 337 2.23 18.06 -2.16
C LEU A 337 3.57 18.45 -2.77
N TYR A 338 4.27 17.49 -3.36
CA TYR A 338 5.38 17.73 -4.24
C TYR A 338 4.90 17.91 -5.68
N ASP A 339 5.35 18.98 -6.34
CA ASP A 339 5.15 19.20 -7.76
C ASP A 339 6.44 18.89 -8.53
N PRO A 340 6.51 17.77 -9.29
CA PRO A 340 7.69 17.40 -10.05
C PRO A 340 8.09 18.39 -11.15
N SER A 341 7.15 19.23 -11.62
CA SER A 341 7.44 20.19 -12.70
C SER A 341 8.27 21.37 -12.22
N THR A 342 8.14 21.73 -10.94
CA THR A 342 8.85 22.85 -10.30
C THR A 342 9.87 22.39 -9.26
N GLY A 343 9.78 21.13 -8.81
CA GLY A 343 10.62 20.60 -7.74
C GLY A 343 10.32 21.21 -6.37
N THR A 344 9.10 21.72 -6.16
CA THR A 344 8.71 22.44 -4.93
C THR A 344 7.63 21.72 -4.14
N TRP A 345 7.58 21.98 -2.83
CA TRP A 345 6.55 21.49 -1.93
C TRP A 345 5.51 22.57 -1.63
N THR A 346 4.26 22.17 -1.44
CA THR A 346 3.16 23.04 -0.99
C THR A 346 2.37 22.35 0.09
N THR A 347 2.08 23.04 1.20
CA THR A 347 1.19 22.53 2.25
C THR A 347 -0.23 22.41 1.72
N THR A 348 -0.93 21.33 2.08
CA THR A 348 -2.35 21.14 1.76
C THR A 348 -3.17 20.95 3.04
N GLY A 349 -4.46 20.61 2.91
CA GLY A 349 -5.34 20.34 4.05
C GLY A 349 -4.75 19.30 5.00
N ASN A 350 -4.84 19.58 6.31
CA ASN A 350 -4.39 18.65 7.34
C ASN A 350 -5.43 17.56 7.58
N MET A 351 -4.96 16.37 7.97
CA MET A 351 -5.81 15.36 8.60
C MET A 351 -6.31 15.88 9.96
N THR A 352 -7.44 15.35 10.40
CA THR A 352 -8.05 15.64 11.70
C THR A 352 -7.23 15.02 12.82
N SER A 353 -6.73 13.81 12.60
CA SER A 353 -5.84 13.11 13.54
C SER A 353 -4.40 13.10 13.03
N ALA A 354 -3.45 13.24 13.95
CA ALA A 354 -2.03 13.01 13.64
C ALA A 354 -1.79 11.50 13.51
N ARG A 355 -0.99 11.09 12.51
CA ARG A 355 -0.81 9.67 12.18
C ARG A 355 0.64 9.35 11.82
N LEU A 356 1.15 8.27 12.38
CA LEU A 356 2.25 7.48 11.83
C LEU A 356 1.78 6.04 11.61
N TRP A 357 2.49 5.28 10.78
CA TRP A 357 2.15 3.87 10.43
C TRP A 357 0.75 3.68 9.83
N HIS A 358 0.10 4.74 9.37
CA HIS A 358 -1.15 4.64 8.64
C HIS A 358 -0.91 4.09 7.24
N THR A 359 -1.99 3.61 6.62
CA THR A 359 -1.97 3.29 5.20
C THR A 359 -2.59 4.43 4.40
N ALA A 360 -2.10 4.65 3.18
CA ALA A 360 -2.68 5.59 2.24
C ALA A 360 -2.88 4.88 0.90
N SER A 361 -4.13 4.80 0.46
CA SER A 361 -4.51 4.15 -0.79
C SER A 361 -5.07 5.18 -1.76
N VAL A 362 -4.48 5.27 -2.95
CA VAL A 362 -5.05 6.04 -4.05
C VAL A 362 -6.21 5.23 -4.63
N LEU A 363 -7.40 5.84 -4.64
CA LEU A 363 -8.63 5.21 -5.13
C LEU A 363 -8.81 5.45 -6.63
N SER A 364 -9.68 4.67 -7.27
CA SER A 364 -10.02 4.82 -8.70
C SER A 364 -10.68 6.16 -9.04
N ASN A 365 -11.25 6.84 -8.05
CA ASN A 365 -11.78 8.21 -8.17
C ASN A 365 -10.73 9.29 -7.83
N GLU A 366 -9.45 8.93 -7.83
CA GLU A 366 -8.28 9.80 -7.64
C GLU A 366 -8.10 10.40 -6.24
N LYS A 367 -9.00 10.07 -5.31
CA LYS A 367 -8.87 10.46 -3.91
C LYS A 367 -7.87 9.59 -3.16
N VAL A 368 -7.32 10.10 -2.07
CA VAL A 368 -6.43 9.31 -1.20
C VAL A 368 -7.16 8.97 0.09
N LEU A 369 -7.42 7.68 0.30
CA LEU A 369 -7.97 7.17 1.56
C LEU A 369 -6.82 6.90 2.53
N VAL A 370 -6.78 7.64 3.63
CA VAL A 370 -5.88 7.40 4.76
C VAL A 370 -6.62 6.67 5.86
N THR A 371 -6.13 5.50 6.28
CA THR A 371 -6.79 4.67 7.31
C THR A 371 -5.83 4.27 8.42
N GLY A 372 -6.38 4.26 9.64
CA GLY A 372 -5.69 3.74 10.82
C GLY A 372 -4.41 4.50 11.17
N GLY A 373 -3.36 3.75 11.49
CA GLY A 373 -2.13 4.26 12.08
C GLY A 373 -2.28 4.48 13.58
N GLY A 374 -1.38 5.25 14.16
CA GLY A 374 -1.43 5.60 15.57
C GLY A 374 -0.82 6.97 15.85
N ASP A 375 -1.08 7.46 17.06
CA ASP A 375 -0.33 8.54 17.67
C ASP A 375 0.59 7.98 18.77
N TYR A 376 1.77 8.57 18.91
CA TYR A 376 2.70 8.28 20.00
C TYR A 376 2.52 9.27 21.16
N TYR A 377 1.87 8.84 22.24
CA TYR A 377 1.78 9.63 23.47
C TYR A 377 2.86 9.20 24.48
N GLY A 378 4.04 9.80 24.36
CA GLY A 378 4.97 10.01 25.49
C GLY A 378 5.24 8.84 26.46
N GLY A 379 5.49 7.63 25.97
CA GLY A 379 5.96 6.50 26.79
C GLY A 379 4.90 5.49 27.23
N ALA A 380 3.63 5.67 26.85
CA ALA A 380 2.60 4.63 26.93
C ALA A 380 2.08 4.32 25.51
N LEU A 381 1.60 3.08 25.34
CA LEU A 381 1.10 2.44 24.11
C LEU A 381 0.57 3.44 23.08
N SER A 382 1.07 3.37 21.84
CA SER A 382 0.51 4.10 20.71
C SER A 382 -0.99 3.81 20.62
N ILE A 383 -1.83 4.85 20.63
CA ILE A 383 -3.28 4.62 20.49
C ILE A 383 -3.51 4.31 19.01
N ALA A 384 -3.88 3.06 18.73
CA ALA A 384 -4.30 2.67 17.41
C ALA A 384 -5.55 3.48 17.03
N LEU A 385 -5.49 4.15 15.90
CA LEU A 385 -6.61 4.92 15.38
C LEU A 385 -7.56 3.98 14.65
N ASN A 386 -8.86 4.09 14.94
CA ASN A 386 -9.93 3.43 14.19
C ASN A 386 -10.56 4.34 13.14
N SER A 387 -10.02 5.55 12.95
CA SER A 387 -10.53 6.55 12.04
C SER A 387 -9.89 6.44 10.65
N ALA A 388 -10.64 6.87 9.64
CA ALA A 388 -10.20 7.01 8.26
C ALA A 388 -10.62 8.37 7.71
N GLU A 389 -9.82 8.91 6.81
CA GLU A 389 -10.00 10.24 6.23
C GLU A 389 -9.71 10.19 4.72
N LEU A 390 -10.39 11.05 3.96
CA LEU A 390 -10.32 11.07 2.51
C LEU A 390 -9.81 12.44 2.06
N TYR A 391 -8.68 12.44 1.34
CA TYR A 391 -8.13 13.63 0.67
C TYR A 391 -8.70 13.76 -0.74
#